data_AF-A0A7X6N3B0-F1
#
_entry.id   AF-A0A7X6N3B0-F1
#
_cell.length_a   1.000
_cell.length_b   1.000
_cell.length_c   1.000
_cell.angle_alpha   90.00
_cell.angle_beta   90.00
_cell.angle_gamma   90.00
#
_symmetry.space_group_name_H-M   'P 1'
#
loop_
_entity.id
_entity.type
_entity.pdbx_description
1 polymer ?
#
loop_
_entity_poly.entity_id
_entity_poly.type
_entity_poly.pdbx_seq_one_letter_code
_entity_poly.pdbx_strand_id
1 'polypeptide(L)'
;MKTLVIVAHPDYKQSGTQQFLLHQALQMQDSQVTWHLLDNEKSLDVEAEQQLLREHQRIIFQFPLYWYSLPANLRQWQDDVLTRGFAYGTNAVLAGKEFGIVVSLGEPLNEYQAGGREHYTISELLKPLQAMANKLQWQYLKPLVISQFEYMTDSQRLALVTNYQQYLTLNDTSFAGQQQWFIKQLTTRIKHADTEIKKAQLTTIRDQIQDNFDELAELRWTVELIRDEEE
;
A
#
# COMPACT_ATOMS: atom_id res chain seq x y z
N MET A 1 -11.89 6.96 2.88
CA MET A 1 -11.62 5.91 1.88
C MET A 1 -11.22 4.68 2.66
N LYS A 2 -11.96 3.59 2.49
CA LYS A 2 -11.71 2.32 3.15
C LYS A 2 -10.81 1.45 2.27
N THR A 3 -9.76 0.89 2.86
CA THR A 3 -8.77 0.04 2.18
C THR A 3 -8.89 -1.39 2.70
N LEU A 4 -9.04 -2.36 1.81
CA LEU A 4 -9.00 -3.78 2.13
C LEU A 4 -7.63 -4.33 1.76
N VAL A 5 -6.93 -4.93 2.72
CA VAL A 5 -5.66 -5.62 2.50
C VAL A 5 -5.92 -7.12 2.59
N ILE A 6 -5.90 -7.80 1.45
CA ILE A 6 -6.02 -9.26 1.36
C ILE A 6 -4.61 -9.84 1.44
N VAL A 7 -4.32 -10.49 2.57
CA VAL A 7 -3.02 -11.10 2.85
C VAL A 7 -3.07 -12.56 2.50
N ALA A 8 -2.24 -12.98 1.55
CA ALA A 8 -2.09 -14.36 1.15
C ALA A 8 -0.66 -14.82 1.43
N HIS A 9 -0.49 -15.62 2.49
CA HIS A 9 0.81 -16.18 2.83
C HIS A 9 0.62 -17.60 3.40
N PRO A 10 1.22 -18.64 2.80
CA PRO A 10 0.98 -20.03 3.22
C PRO A 10 1.32 -20.32 4.68
N ASP A 11 2.39 -19.73 5.18
CA ASP A 11 2.73 -19.75 6.61
C ASP A 11 2.95 -18.33 7.14
N TYR A 12 1.87 -17.58 7.30
CA TYR A 12 1.93 -16.23 7.84
C TYR A 12 2.57 -16.19 9.26
N LYS A 13 2.43 -17.26 10.05
CA LYS A 13 2.93 -17.31 11.43
C LYS A 13 4.45 -17.44 11.52
N GLN A 14 5.13 -17.91 10.48
CA GLN A 14 6.58 -17.98 10.44
C GLN A 14 7.24 -16.85 9.63
N SER A 15 6.44 -15.99 8.98
CA SER A 15 6.96 -14.93 8.11
C SER A 15 7.26 -13.65 8.89
N GLY A 16 8.56 -13.39 9.15
CA GLY A 16 9.00 -12.18 9.84
C GLY A 16 8.57 -10.88 9.14
N THR A 17 8.60 -10.86 7.80
CA THR A 17 8.15 -9.71 7.00
C THR A 17 6.67 -9.42 7.20
N GLN A 18 5.83 -10.45 7.10
CA GLN A 18 4.38 -10.29 7.18
C GLN A 18 3.94 -9.93 8.60
N GLN A 19 4.56 -10.54 9.61
CA GLN A 19 4.32 -10.20 11.01
C GLN A 19 4.72 -8.77 11.35
N PHE A 20 5.85 -8.32 10.84
CA PHE A 20 6.29 -6.94 11.01
C PHE A 20 5.28 -5.96 10.38
N LEU A 21 4.85 -6.21 9.14
CA LEU A 21 3.87 -5.35 8.46
C LEU A 21 2.50 -5.37 9.17
N LEU A 22 2.02 -6.54 9.61
CA LEU A 22 0.76 -6.63 10.36
C LEU A 22 0.85 -5.83 11.66
N HIS A 23 1.92 -6.01 12.44
CA HIS A 23 2.09 -5.29 13.69
C HIS A 23 2.04 -3.77 13.46
N GLN A 24 2.72 -3.29 12.42
CA GLN A 24 2.73 -1.87 12.08
C GLN A 24 1.36 -1.36 11.59
N ALA A 25 0.59 -2.20 10.91
CA ALA A 25 -0.73 -1.81 10.45
C ALA A 25 -1.79 -1.86 11.56
N LEU A 26 -1.70 -2.82 12.49
CA LEU A 26 -2.55 -2.86 13.69
C LEU A 26 -2.33 -1.63 14.59
N GLN A 27 -1.14 -1.04 14.55
CA GLN A 27 -0.84 0.24 15.22
C GLN A 27 -1.46 1.45 14.52
N MET A 28 -2.01 1.31 13.31
CA MET A 28 -2.73 2.38 12.62
C MET A 28 -4.18 2.49 13.15
N GLN A 29 -4.31 2.63 14.47
CA GLN A 29 -5.55 3.00 15.14
C GLN A 29 -6.03 4.33 14.53
N ASP A 30 -7.27 4.37 14.03
CA ASP A 30 -7.88 5.42 13.17
C ASP A 30 -7.73 5.27 11.64
N SER A 31 -7.02 4.26 11.15
CA SER A 31 -7.01 3.99 9.70
C SER A 31 -8.25 3.20 9.29
N GLN A 32 -8.89 3.58 8.17
CA GLN A 32 -10.00 2.84 7.56
C GLN A 32 -9.48 1.59 6.81
N VAL A 33 -8.48 0.90 7.36
CA VAL A 33 -7.79 -0.23 6.75
C VAL A 33 -8.29 -1.52 7.40
N THR A 34 -8.86 -2.40 6.59
CA THR A 34 -9.26 -3.74 7.01
C THR A 34 -8.21 -4.74 6.54
N TRP A 35 -7.59 -5.45 7.47
CA TRP A 35 -6.69 -6.55 7.18
C TRP A 35 -7.44 -7.87 7.17
N HIS A 36 -7.39 -8.56 6.04
CA HIS A 36 -8.08 -9.81 5.82
C HIS A 36 -7.07 -10.89 5.42
N LEU A 37 -6.80 -11.83 6.33
CA LEU A 37 -5.87 -12.94 6.10
C LEU A 37 -6.62 -14.12 5.47
N LEU A 38 -6.14 -14.60 4.32
CA LEU A 38 -6.67 -15.80 3.69
C LEU A 38 -6.15 -17.05 4.42
N ASP A 39 -7.09 -17.80 5.00
CA ASP A 39 -6.85 -19.06 5.69
C ASP A 39 -6.84 -20.22 4.69
N ASN A 40 -5.78 -21.03 4.68
CA ASN A 40 -5.64 -22.15 3.74
C ASN A 40 -6.48 -23.37 4.13
N GLU A 41 -6.92 -23.47 5.38
CA GLU A 41 -7.58 -24.66 5.92
C GLU A 41 -9.11 -24.54 5.94
N LYS A 42 -9.66 -23.36 5.60
CA LYS A 42 -11.09 -23.08 5.64
C LYS A 42 -11.67 -22.92 4.24
N SER A 43 -12.88 -23.42 4.07
CA SER A 43 -13.70 -23.12 2.89
C SER A 43 -13.98 -21.62 2.83
N LEU A 44 -13.76 -21.03 1.66
CA LEU A 44 -13.97 -19.61 1.43
C LEU A 44 -15.47 -19.26 1.45
N ASP A 45 -15.87 -18.32 2.30
CA ASP A 45 -17.23 -17.74 2.27
C ASP A 45 -17.28 -16.64 1.21
N VAL A 46 -17.66 -17.03 -0.01
CA VAL A 46 -17.69 -16.12 -1.16
C VAL A 46 -18.57 -14.89 -0.89
N GLU A 47 -19.71 -15.03 -0.21
CA GLU A 47 -20.60 -13.88 0.04
C GLU A 47 -19.95 -12.86 0.99
N ALA A 48 -19.28 -13.34 2.03
CA ALA A 48 -18.53 -12.49 2.95
C ALA A 48 -17.37 -11.76 2.24
N GLU A 49 -16.61 -12.45 1.39
CA GLU A 49 -15.53 -11.85 0.60
C GLU A 49 -16.04 -10.77 -0.37
N GLN A 50 -17.15 -11.07 -1.06
CA GLN A 50 -17.78 -10.12 -1.95
C GLN A 50 -18.30 -8.89 -1.19
N GLN A 51 -18.81 -9.08 0.03
CA GLN A 51 -19.25 -7.98 0.87
C GLN A 51 -18.08 -7.08 1.30
N LEU A 52 -16.93 -7.66 1.68
CA LEU A 52 -15.71 -6.90 1.94
C LEU A 52 -15.32 -6.06 0.72
N LEU A 53 -15.37 -6.61 -0.49
CA LEU A 53 -15.08 -5.85 -1.71
C LEU A 53 -16.06 -4.69 -1.95
N ARG A 54 -17.34 -4.82 -1.59
CA ARG A 54 -18.32 -3.72 -1.71
C ARG A 54 -17.99 -2.57 -0.77
N GLU A 55 -17.60 -2.87 0.46
CA GLU A 55 -17.37 -1.88 1.51
C GLU A 55 -16.09 -1.05 1.34
N HIS A 56 -15.13 -1.53 0.55
CA HIS A 56 -13.81 -0.92 0.41
C HIS A 56 -13.60 -0.32 -0.98
N GLN A 57 -12.88 0.80 -1.06
CA GLN A 57 -12.63 1.53 -2.31
C GLN A 57 -11.25 1.21 -2.89
N ARG A 58 -10.29 0.86 -2.02
CA ARG A 58 -8.95 0.41 -2.40
C ARG A 58 -8.76 -1.04 -1.99
N ILE A 59 -8.40 -1.90 -2.93
CA ILE A 59 -8.14 -3.31 -2.71
C ILE A 59 -6.64 -3.56 -2.89
N ILE A 60 -5.99 -4.11 -1.88
CA ILE A 60 -4.56 -4.40 -1.87
C ILE A 60 -4.36 -5.90 -1.75
N PHE A 61 -3.63 -6.49 -2.70
CA PHE A 61 -3.15 -7.86 -2.56
C PHE A 61 -1.75 -7.85 -1.96
N GLN A 62 -1.57 -8.54 -0.84
CA GLN A 62 -0.29 -8.67 -0.15
C GLN A 62 0.16 -10.13 -0.12
N PHE A 63 1.25 -10.44 -0.79
CA PHE A 63 1.71 -11.82 -0.92
C PHE A 63 3.22 -11.92 -1.22
N PRO A 64 3.86 -13.05 -0.87
CA PRO A 64 5.20 -13.35 -1.36
C PRO A 64 5.17 -13.82 -2.82
N LEU A 65 6.14 -13.40 -3.62
CA LEU A 65 6.25 -13.84 -5.01
C LEU A 65 6.76 -15.28 -5.06
N TYR A 66 5.86 -16.23 -5.32
CA TYR A 66 6.18 -17.65 -5.40
C TYR A 66 6.17 -18.09 -6.86
N TRP A 67 7.32 -18.61 -7.32
CA TRP A 67 7.50 -19.02 -8.72
C TRP A 67 7.01 -17.95 -9.70
N TYR A 68 7.44 -16.71 -9.47
CA TYR A 68 7.09 -15.55 -10.30
C TYR A 68 5.59 -15.24 -10.38
N SER A 69 4.81 -15.73 -9.41
CA SER A 69 3.36 -15.61 -9.35
C SER A 69 2.86 -15.47 -7.92
N LEU A 70 1.55 -15.42 -7.78
CA LEU A 70 0.83 -15.35 -6.52
C LEU A 70 0.65 -16.75 -5.88
N PRO A 71 0.51 -16.84 -4.55
CA PRO A 71 0.25 -18.10 -3.85
C PRO A 71 -1.09 -18.73 -4.24
N ALA A 72 -1.20 -20.06 -4.14
CA ALA A 72 -2.36 -20.83 -4.60
C ALA A 72 -3.69 -20.39 -3.95
N ASN A 73 -3.69 -20.04 -2.66
CA ASN A 73 -4.89 -19.56 -1.96
C ASN A 73 -5.42 -18.24 -2.52
N LEU A 74 -4.54 -17.31 -2.90
CA LEU A 74 -4.95 -16.07 -3.56
C LEU A 74 -5.44 -16.33 -4.99
N ARG A 75 -4.89 -17.35 -5.65
CA ARG A 75 -5.40 -17.75 -6.97
C ARG A 75 -6.82 -18.25 -6.87
N GLN A 76 -7.06 -19.18 -5.94
CA GLN A 76 -8.38 -19.73 -5.68
C GLN A 76 -9.37 -18.62 -5.29
N TRP A 77 -8.97 -17.71 -4.39
CA TRP A 77 -9.80 -16.55 -4.03
C TRP A 77 -10.21 -15.72 -5.25
N GLN A 78 -9.29 -15.47 -6.20
CA GLN A 78 -9.64 -14.75 -7.43
C GLN A 78 -10.68 -15.52 -8.26
N ASP A 79 -10.48 -16.82 -8.43
CA ASP A 79 -11.36 -17.66 -9.25
C ASP A 79 -12.76 -17.79 -8.63
N ASP A 80 -12.87 -17.86 -7.30
CA ASP A 80 -14.13 -18.06 -6.57
C ASP A 80 -14.90 -16.75 -6.31
N VAL A 81 -14.19 -15.64 -6.01
CA VAL A 81 -14.82 -14.37 -5.58
C VAL A 81 -15.11 -13.44 -6.76
N LEU A 82 -14.21 -13.38 -7.76
CA LEU A 82 -14.31 -12.43 -8.87
C LEU A 82 -15.20 -12.98 -9.99
N THR A 83 -16.46 -13.24 -9.68
CA THR A 83 -17.41 -13.89 -10.60
C THR A 83 -18.12 -12.91 -11.54
N ARG A 84 -18.62 -13.44 -12.65
CA ARG A 84 -19.45 -12.69 -13.61
C ARG A 84 -20.76 -12.25 -12.93
N GLY A 85 -21.16 -11.01 -13.19
CA GLY A 85 -22.37 -10.40 -12.60
C GLY A 85 -22.12 -9.73 -11.25
N PHE A 86 -20.96 -9.98 -10.63
CA PHE A 86 -20.51 -9.27 -9.43
C PHE A 86 -19.30 -8.38 -9.75
N ALA A 87 -18.18 -9.01 -10.15
CA ALA A 87 -16.92 -8.33 -10.38
C ALA A 87 -16.82 -7.75 -11.80
N TYR A 88 -17.34 -8.46 -12.81
CA TYR A 88 -17.34 -8.03 -14.21
C TYR A 88 -18.60 -8.47 -14.97
N GLY A 89 -18.81 -7.87 -16.15
CA GLY A 89 -19.97 -8.15 -17.01
C GLY A 89 -21.16 -7.25 -16.71
N THR A 90 -22.33 -7.60 -17.25
CA THR A 90 -23.57 -6.83 -17.06
C THR A 90 -23.91 -6.77 -15.57
N ASN A 91 -24.17 -5.56 -15.05
CA ASN A 91 -24.45 -5.27 -13.63
C ASN A 91 -23.25 -5.36 -12.67
N ALA A 92 -22.00 -5.35 -13.15
CA ALA A 92 -20.84 -5.30 -12.27
C ALA A 92 -20.88 -4.08 -11.34
N VAL A 93 -20.64 -4.31 -10.04
CA VAL A 93 -20.77 -3.29 -8.99
C VAL A 93 -19.41 -2.79 -8.46
N LEU A 94 -18.31 -3.34 -8.98
CA LEU A 94 -16.96 -3.09 -8.45
C LEU A 94 -16.12 -2.12 -9.28
N ALA A 95 -16.64 -1.53 -10.36
CA ALA A 95 -15.89 -0.61 -11.20
C ALA A 95 -15.44 0.66 -10.42
N GLY A 96 -14.32 1.26 -10.84
CA GLY A 96 -13.83 2.53 -10.29
C GLY A 96 -13.09 2.42 -8.95
N LYS A 97 -12.78 1.21 -8.48
CA LYS A 97 -11.94 0.97 -7.30
C LYS A 97 -10.46 1.11 -7.64
N GLU A 98 -9.64 1.34 -6.62
CA GLU A 98 -8.18 1.27 -6.76
C GLU A 98 -7.69 -0.13 -6.44
N PHE A 99 -6.66 -0.56 -7.15
CA PHE A 99 -6.03 -1.86 -6.95
C PHE A 99 -4.53 -1.72 -6.80
N GLY A 100 -4.01 -2.17 -5.67
CA GLY A 100 -2.58 -2.16 -5.37
C GLY A 100 -2.05 -3.55 -5.04
N ILE A 101 -0.73 -3.68 -5.13
CA ILE A 101 -0.02 -4.93 -4.86
C ILE A 101 1.12 -4.61 -3.91
N VAL A 102 1.22 -5.38 -2.83
CA VAL A 102 2.37 -5.42 -1.94
C VAL A 102 3.01 -6.78 -2.10
N VAL A 103 4.17 -6.83 -2.77
CA VAL A 103 4.84 -8.09 -3.08
C VAL A 103 6.19 -8.17 -2.38
N SER A 104 6.43 -9.27 -1.67
CA SER A 104 7.75 -9.55 -1.07
C SER A 104 8.56 -10.48 -1.94
N LEU A 105 9.84 -10.15 -2.13
CA LEU A 105 10.80 -10.89 -2.97
C LEU A 105 11.95 -11.43 -2.12
N GLY A 106 12.39 -12.65 -2.41
CA GLY A 106 13.62 -13.20 -1.86
C GLY A 106 14.87 -12.60 -2.51
N GLU A 107 14.82 -12.38 -3.82
CA GLU A 107 15.94 -11.86 -4.61
C GLU A 107 16.04 -10.32 -4.57
N PRO A 108 17.24 -9.75 -4.80
CA PRO A 108 17.43 -8.32 -4.92
C PRO A 108 16.56 -7.70 -6.03
N LEU A 109 16.00 -6.51 -5.81
CA LEU A 109 15.18 -5.83 -6.82
C LEU A 109 15.96 -5.51 -8.11
N ASN A 110 17.27 -5.26 -8.03
CA ASN A 110 18.11 -4.95 -9.20
C ASN A 110 18.37 -6.16 -10.11
N GLU A 111 18.00 -7.38 -9.72
CA GLU A 111 18.07 -8.55 -10.59
C GLU A 111 16.85 -8.66 -11.53
N TYR A 112 15.76 -7.96 -11.21
CA TYR A 112 14.51 -7.92 -12.00
C TYR A 112 14.57 -6.86 -13.09
N GLN A 113 15.44 -7.08 -14.07
CA GLN A 113 15.59 -6.23 -15.25
C GLN A 113 16.21 -7.01 -16.42
N ALA A 114 16.12 -6.43 -17.63
CA ALA A 114 16.85 -6.96 -18.77
C ALA A 114 18.35 -7.01 -18.47
N GLY A 115 18.97 -8.18 -18.66
CA GLY A 115 20.39 -8.42 -18.33
C GLY A 115 20.67 -8.76 -16.87
N GLY A 116 19.70 -8.64 -15.96
CA GLY A 116 19.76 -9.19 -14.60
C GLY A 116 19.47 -10.69 -14.59
N ARG A 117 19.71 -11.35 -13.44
CA ARG A 117 19.50 -12.81 -13.29
C ARG A 117 18.07 -13.25 -13.51
N GLU A 118 17.09 -12.44 -13.12
CA GLU A 118 15.67 -12.79 -13.26
C GLU A 118 15.12 -12.46 -14.64
N HIS A 119 15.89 -11.76 -15.49
CA HIS A 119 15.59 -11.39 -16.88
C HIS A 119 14.35 -10.52 -17.13
N TYR A 120 13.44 -10.38 -16.17
CA TYR A 120 12.18 -9.68 -16.30
C TYR A 120 12.00 -8.65 -15.19
N THR A 121 11.31 -7.56 -15.50
CA THR A 121 10.89 -6.59 -14.49
C THR A 121 9.73 -7.12 -13.65
N ILE A 122 9.60 -6.64 -12.41
CA ILE A 122 8.42 -6.95 -11.57
C ILE A 122 7.12 -6.53 -12.26
N SER A 123 7.13 -5.41 -12.97
CA SER A 123 5.96 -4.97 -13.75
C SER A 123 5.55 -5.98 -14.81
N GLU A 124 6.48 -6.66 -15.46
CA GLU A 124 6.18 -7.72 -16.42
C GLU A 124 5.57 -8.95 -15.75
N LEU A 125 6.14 -9.37 -14.63
CA LEU A 125 5.65 -10.53 -13.87
C LEU A 125 4.24 -10.31 -13.31
N LEU A 126 3.89 -9.07 -12.96
CA LEU A 126 2.57 -8.71 -12.43
C LEU A 126 1.53 -8.34 -13.51
N LYS A 127 1.86 -8.45 -14.80
CA LYS A 127 0.92 -8.18 -15.91
C LYS A 127 -0.41 -8.92 -15.81
N PRO A 128 -0.49 -10.20 -15.38
CA PRO A 128 -1.77 -10.87 -15.23
C PRO A 128 -2.71 -10.16 -14.25
N LEU A 129 -2.17 -9.62 -13.15
CA LEU A 129 -2.95 -8.86 -12.16
C LEU A 129 -3.31 -7.47 -12.69
N GLN A 130 -2.45 -6.85 -13.49
CA GLN A 130 -2.79 -5.61 -14.19
C GLN A 130 -3.92 -5.83 -15.20
N ALA A 131 -3.88 -6.93 -15.96
CA ALA A 131 -4.94 -7.29 -16.90
C ALA A 131 -6.27 -7.57 -16.18
N MET A 132 -6.22 -8.24 -15.01
CA MET A 132 -7.37 -8.41 -14.13
C MET A 132 -7.94 -7.05 -13.70
N ALA A 133 -7.11 -6.15 -13.17
CA ALA A 133 -7.57 -4.81 -12.75
C ALA A 133 -8.24 -4.05 -13.92
N ASN A 134 -7.66 -4.09 -15.11
CA ASN A 134 -8.25 -3.48 -16.31
C ASN A 134 -9.62 -4.09 -16.65
N LYS A 135 -9.76 -5.42 -16.54
CA LYS A 135 -11.03 -6.11 -16.79
C LYS A 135 -12.11 -5.71 -15.79
N LEU A 136 -11.73 -5.47 -14.55
CA LEU A 136 -12.61 -5.04 -13.46
C LEU A 136 -12.83 -3.52 -13.45
N GLN A 137 -12.21 -2.77 -14.38
CA GLN A 137 -12.20 -1.31 -14.41
C GLN A 137 -11.68 -0.70 -13.11
N TRP A 138 -10.64 -1.32 -12.55
CA TRP A 138 -9.91 -0.82 -11.39
C TRP A 138 -8.72 0.03 -11.82
N GLN A 139 -8.43 1.07 -11.04
CA GLN A 139 -7.23 1.86 -11.20
C GLN A 139 -6.03 1.10 -10.63
N TYR A 140 -5.17 0.59 -11.51
CA TYR A 140 -3.96 -0.13 -11.14
C TYR A 140 -2.90 0.84 -10.57
N LEU A 141 -2.59 0.69 -9.29
CA LEU A 141 -1.57 1.47 -8.59
C LEU A 141 -0.18 0.88 -8.84
N LYS A 142 0.85 1.71 -8.73
CA LYS A 142 2.25 1.23 -8.73
C LYS A 142 2.43 0.20 -7.61
N PRO A 143 2.92 -1.02 -7.89
CA PRO A 143 3.18 -2.01 -6.84
C PRO A 143 4.21 -1.52 -5.82
N LEU A 144 3.96 -1.84 -4.54
CA LEU A 144 4.95 -1.70 -3.47
C LEU A 144 5.74 -3.01 -3.39
N VAL A 145 7.03 -2.93 -3.73
CA VAL A 145 7.92 -4.10 -3.79
C VAL A 145 8.83 -4.11 -2.58
N ILE A 146 8.90 -5.24 -1.88
CA ILE A 146 9.71 -5.46 -0.69
C ILE A 146 10.73 -6.55 -0.99
N SER A 147 11.93 -6.17 -1.42
CA SER A 147 13.03 -7.12 -1.65
C SER A 147 13.90 -7.27 -0.41
N GLN A 148 14.29 -8.51 -0.08
CA GLN A 148 15.34 -8.77 0.92
C GLN A 148 15.07 -8.15 2.31
N PHE A 149 13.82 -8.23 2.78
CA PHE A 149 13.40 -7.63 4.05
C PHE A 149 14.29 -8.04 5.25
N GLU A 150 14.70 -9.30 5.32
CA GLU A 150 15.54 -9.82 6.39
C GLU A 150 16.91 -9.14 6.45
N TYR A 151 17.43 -8.70 5.30
CA TYR A 151 18.73 -8.03 5.17
C TYR A 151 18.65 -6.50 5.32
N MET A 152 17.44 -5.93 5.50
CA MET A 152 17.27 -4.49 5.68
C MET A 152 17.80 -4.02 7.05
N THR A 153 18.45 -2.87 7.04
CA THR A 153 18.79 -2.10 8.24
C THR A 153 17.53 -1.54 8.91
N ASP A 154 17.62 -1.16 10.17
CA ASP A 154 16.48 -0.58 10.89
C ASP A 154 15.96 0.71 10.24
N SER A 155 16.84 1.55 9.70
CA SER A 155 16.43 2.75 8.97
C SER A 155 15.64 2.41 7.70
N GLN A 156 16.07 1.40 6.95
CA GLN A 156 15.35 0.91 5.76
C GLN A 156 13.99 0.31 6.13
N ARG A 157 13.91 -0.45 7.23
CA ARG A 157 12.65 -0.99 7.75
C ARG A 157 11.69 0.12 8.15
N LEU A 158 12.17 1.17 8.82
CA LEU A 158 11.34 2.33 9.19
C LEU A 158 10.82 3.08 7.95
N ALA A 159 11.67 3.32 6.96
CA ALA A 159 11.25 3.93 5.70
C ALA A 159 10.21 3.07 4.96
N LEU A 160 10.39 1.75 4.96
CA LEU A 160 9.43 0.81 4.40
C LEU A 160 8.07 0.91 5.11
N VAL A 161 8.05 1.00 6.45
CA VAL A 161 6.80 1.19 7.19
C VAL A 161 6.09 2.47 6.74
N THR A 162 6.81 3.59 6.63
CA THR A 162 6.21 4.85 6.17
C THR A 162 5.62 4.70 4.77
N ASN A 163 6.38 4.12 3.83
CA ASN A 163 5.92 3.89 2.46
C ASN A 163 4.69 2.97 2.43
N TYR A 164 4.69 1.92 3.25
CA TYR A 164 3.59 0.99 3.37
C TYR A 164 2.33 1.66 3.92
N GLN A 165 2.45 2.43 5.00
CA GLN A 165 1.33 3.17 5.59
C GLN A 165 0.75 4.20 4.61
N GLN A 166 1.60 4.91 3.87
CA GLN A 166 1.17 5.81 2.79
C GLN A 166 0.45 5.03 1.69
N TYR A 167 1.00 3.90 1.23
CA TYR A 167 0.37 3.09 0.20
C TYR A 167 -1.06 2.66 0.56
N LEU A 168 -1.30 2.37 1.85
CA LEU A 168 -2.62 1.97 2.33
C LEU A 168 -3.61 3.12 2.53
N THR A 169 -3.14 4.34 2.83
CA THR A 169 -4.01 5.41 3.36
C THR A 169 -3.93 6.74 2.63
N LEU A 170 -2.95 6.91 1.75
CA LEU A 170 -2.75 8.13 0.98
C LEU A 170 -3.65 8.11 -0.26
N ASN A 171 -4.54 9.09 -0.36
CA ASN A 171 -5.41 9.26 -1.52
C ASN A 171 -4.74 10.10 -2.61
N ASP A 172 -4.08 11.18 -2.21
CA ASP A 172 -3.34 12.06 -3.12
C ASP A 172 -1.85 11.71 -3.08
N THR A 173 -1.35 11.13 -4.17
CA THR A 173 0.05 10.74 -4.31
C THR A 173 0.98 11.90 -4.64
N SER A 174 0.45 13.11 -4.84
CA SER A 174 1.24 14.33 -5.04
C SER A 174 2.17 14.58 -3.84
N PHE A 175 3.22 15.37 -4.07
CA PHE A 175 4.12 15.78 -2.99
C PHE A 175 3.34 16.50 -1.86
N ALA A 176 2.41 17.38 -2.21
CA ALA A 176 1.55 18.07 -1.25
C ALA A 176 0.67 17.10 -0.44
N GLY A 177 0.09 16.09 -1.10
CA GLY A 177 -0.69 15.05 -0.43
C GLY A 177 0.15 14.24 0.56
N GLN A 178 1.38 13.88 0.18
CA GLN A 178 2.33 13.18 1.05
C GLN A 178 2.73 14.02 2.28
N GLN A 179 2.97 15.32 2.07
CA GLN A 179 3.28 16.28 3.14
C GLN A 179 2.14 16.36 4.16
N GLN A 180 0.92 16.60 3.69
CA GLN A 180 -0.28 16.67 4.54
C GLN A 180 -0.53 15.37 5.28
N TRP A 181 -0.31 14.23 4.61
CA TRP A 181 -0.40 12.92 5.25
C TRP A 181 0.56 12.80 6.43
N PHE A 182 1.81 13.25 6.28
CA PHE A 182 2.81 13.17 7.33
C PHE A 182 2.42 14.00 8.56
N ILE A 183 1.97 15.24 8.34
CA ILE A 183 1.45 16.13 9.41
C ILE A 183 0.26 15.50 10.12
N LYS A 184 -0.66 14.87 9.37
CA LYS A 184 -1.80 14.15 9.94
C LYS A 184 -1.35 13.00 10.83
N GLN A 185 -0.38 12.19 10.38
CA GLN A 185 0.14 11.08 11.19
C GLN A 185 0.83 11.57 12.48
N LEU A 186 1.65 12.61 12.39
CA LEU A 186 2.28 13.22 13.57
C LEU A 186 1.23 13.73 14.55
N THR A 187 0.18 14.39 14.05
CA THR A 187 -0.93 14.89 14.87
C THR A 187 -1.67 13.76 15.58
N THR A 188 -1.93 12.64 14.89
CA THR A 188 -2.54 11.45 15.53
C THR A 188 -1.62 10.87 16.60
N ARG A 189 -0.31 10.77 16.35
CA ARG A 189 0.66 10.27 17.34
C ARG A 189 0.79 11.19 18.55
N ILE A 190 0.73 12.51 18.36
CA ILE A 190 0.71 13.50 19.45
C ILE A 190 -0.51 13.28 20.37
N LYS A 191 -1.69 13.01 19.79
CA LYS A 191 -2.91 12.74 20.56
C LYS A 191 -2.82 11.49 21.43
N HIS A 192 -2.10 10.48 20.96
CA HIS A 192 -1.94 9.19 21.63
C HIS A 192 -0.60 9.04 22.38
N ALA A 193 0.15 10.13 22.56
CA ALA A 193 1.45 10.07 23.22
C ALA A 193 1.32 9.79 24.72
N ASP A 194 2.02 8.77 25.21
CA ASP A 194 1.93 8.33 26.62
C ASP A 194 2.50 9.34 27.65
N THR A 195 3.31 10.30 27.19
CA THR A 195 4.02 11.24 28.08
C THR A 195 4.03 12.65 27.49
N GLU A 196 3.94 13.65 28.35
CA GLU A 196 4.02 15.06 27.95
C GLU A 196 5.36 15.41 27.28
N ILE A 197 6.46 14.74 27.65
CA ILE A 197 7.77 14.92 27.01
C ILE A 197 7.73 14.48 25.54
N LYS A 198 7.24 13.26 25.26
CA LYS A 198 7.10 12.77 23.87
C LYS A 198 6.15 13.66 23.08
N LYS A 199 5.05 14.10 23.70
CA LYS A 199 4.07 14.99 23.08
C LYS A 199 4.69 16.32 22.67
N ALA A 200 5.48 16.94 23.55
CA ALA A 200 6.20 18.18 23.25
C ALA A 200 7.21 17.98 22.10
N GLN A 201 8.02 16.93 22.14
CA GLN A 201 8.99 16.61 21.08
C GLN A 201 8.32 16.42 19.71
N LEU A 202 7.25 15.61 19.66
CA LEU A 202 6.52 15.37 18.41
C LEU A 202 5.82 16.64 17.90
N THR A 203 5.36 17.50 18.79
CA THR A 203 4.77 18.80 18.45
C THR A 203 5.81 19.71 17.80
N THR A 204 6.99 19.83 18.39
CA THR A 204 8.10 20.61 17.81
C THR A 204 8.50 20.10 16.43
N ILE A 205 8.59 18.77 16.25
CA ILE A 205 8.91 18.17 14.94
C ILE A 205 7.83 18.49 13.91
N ARG A 206 6.55 18.35 14.27
CA ARG A 206 5.43 18.66 13.37
C ARG A 206 5.47 20.13 12.94
N ASP A 207 5.68 21.04 13.88
CA ASP A 207 5.65 22.48 13.62
C ASP A 207 6.83 22.89 12.71
N GLN A 208 8.04 22.39 12.98
CA GLN A 208 9.19 22.63 12.09
C GLN A 208 8.95 22.11 10.67
N ILE A 209 8.32 20.95 10.52
CA ILE A 209 8.00 20.39 9.21
C ILE A 209 6.94 21.24 8.49
N GLN A 210 5.95 21.74 9.22
CA GLN A 210 4.92 22.63 8.68
C GLN A 210 5.53 23.95 8.21
N ASP A 211 6.39 24.57 9.03
CA ASP A 211 7.08 25.82 8.68
C ASP A 211 7.92 25.65 7.40
N ASN A 212 8.65 24.54 7.28
CA ASN A 212 9.42 24.23 6.06
C ASN A 212 8.52 24.06 4.82
N PHE A 213 7.29 23.58 4.99
CA PHE A 213 6.34 23.42 3.88
C PHE A 213 5.77 24.77 3.43
N ASP A 214 5.50 25.66 4.39
CA ASP A 214 5.01 27.00 4.12
C ASP A 214 6.10 27.84 3.43
N GLU A 215 7.36 27.76 3.90
CA GLU A 215 8.51 28.40 3.24
C GLU A 215 8.70 27.90 1.79
N LEU A 216 8.61 26.58 1.57
CA LEU A 216 8.71 26.02 0.21
C LEU A 216 7.60 26.54 -0.72
N ALA A 217 6.40 26.75 -0.19
CA ALA A 217 5.28 27.30 -0.97
C ALA A 217 5.53 28.77 -1.35
N GLU A 218 6.04 29.59 -0.42
CA GLU A 218 6.42 30.98 -0.66
C GLU A 218 7.54 31.10 -1.70
N LEU A 219 8.57 30.25 -1.60
CA LEU A 219 9.67 30.21 -2.56
C LEU A 219 9.18 29.83 -3.96
N ARG A 220 8.28 28.85 -4.07
CA ARG A 220 7.68 28.47 -5.36
C ARG A 220 6.88 29.60 -5.98
N TRP A 221 6.05 30.28 -5.19
CA TRP A 221 5.28 31.42 -5.65
C TRP A 221 6.19 32.57 -6.14
N THR A 222 7.27 32.85 -5.41
CA THR A 222 8.24 33.87 -5.79
C THR A 222 8.93 33.53 -7.12
N VAL A 223 9.30 32.27 -7.33
CA VAL A 223 9.92 31.81 -8.60
C VAL A 223 8.93 31.92 -9.76
N GLU A 224 7.66 31.59 -9.55
CA GLU A 224 6.61 31.75 -10.58
C GLU A 224 6.42 33.22 -10.96
N LEU A 225 6.37 34.13 -9.99
CA LEU A 225 6.27 35.57 -10.23
C LEU A 225 7.43 36.09 -11.09
N ILE A 226 8.68 35.71 -10.74
CA ILE A 226 9.87 36.14 -11.50
C ILE A 226 9.81 35.63 -12.94
N ARG A 227 9.40 34.37 -13.15
CA ARG A 227 9.31 33.79 -14.49
C ARG A 227 8.28 34.52 -15.34
N ASP A 228 7.13 34.85 -14.77
CA ASP A 228 6.04 35.52 -15.49
C ASP A 228 6.35 37.02 -15.76
N GLU A 229 7.30 37.64 -15.04
CA GLU A 229 7.84 38.97 -15.34
C GLU A 229 8.92 38.96 -16.44
N GLU A 230 9.52 37.81 -16.75
CA GLU A 230 10.58 37.64 -17.77
C GLU A 230 10.03 37.22 -19.16
N GLU A 231 8.75 36.83 -19.29
CA GLU A 231 8.04 36.53 -20.55
C GLU A 231 7.29 37.74 -21.14
#